data_AF-A0A7X6Q7W6-F1
#
_entry.id   AF-A0A7X6Q7W6-F1
#
_cell.length_a   1.000
_cell.length_b   1.000
_cell.length_c   1.000
_cell.angle_alpha   90.00
_cell.angle_beta   90.00
_cell.angle_gamma   90.00
#
_symmetry.space_group_name_H-M   'P 1'
#
loop_
_entity.id
_entity.type
_entity.pdbx_description
1 polymer ?
#
loop_
_entity_poly.entity_id
_entity_poly.type
_entity_poly.pdbx_seq_one_letter_code
_entity_poly.pdbx_strand_id
1 'polypeptide(L)'
;IVSLKAAERRVLEESLLERKSVLASYGETNFKNERLEEVKEFFKNHFLQNINSKSNFSEFVANGNNSNLMGELLNRADLQVRGYEEGGDALYFSHETTQGRFSLPVKEESVGTQRYFGLTGVVAKLVESGHSVAIDELETSLHPDLVSYLIEVFLINSSKSQILATTHAQYLLESDYIRRDMVWFCEKESGGGSEYYSAQDFGLHKNINLRNFYRAGKLGGVPILGSPLMKGNK
;
A
#
# COMPACT_ATOMS: atom_id res chain seq x y z
N ILE A 1 -4.15 18.63 -20.35
CA ILE A 1 -4.11 17.57 -21.40
C ILE A 1 -2.73 17.65 -22.04
N VAL A 2 -1.94 16.58 -22.01
CA VAL A 2 -0.61 16.55 -22.64
C VAL A 2 -0.78 16.51 -24.16
N SER A 3 -0.31 17.55 -24.86
CA SER A 3 -0.31 17.59 -26.32
C SER A 3 1.01 17.04 -26.86
N LEU A 4 0.92 16.03 -27.73
CA LEU A 4 2.07 15.44 -28.42
C LEU A 4 2.07 15.86 -29.89
N LYS A 5 3.23 16.22 -30.43
CA LYS A 5 3.40 16.39 -31.88
C LYS A 5 3.29 15.02 -32.56
N ALA A 6 2.92 15.00 -33.84
CA ALA A 6 2.78 13.76 -34.61
C ALA A 6 4.06 12.88 -34.58
N ALA A 7 5.24 13.51 -34.65
CA ALA A 7 6.52 12.80 -34.57
C ALA A 7 6.77 12.20 -33.17
N GLU A 8 6.47 12.93 -32.10
CA GLU A 8 6.63 12.48 -30.71
C GLU A 8 5.68 11.31 -30.41
N ARG A 9 4.44 11.42 -30.87
CA ARG A 9 3.43 10.36 -30.76
C ARG A 9 3.91 9.08 -31.47
N ARG A 10 4.43 9.21 -32.68
CA ARG A 10 4.94 8.06 -33.45
C ARG A 10 6.10 7.37 -32.74
N VAL A 11 7.06 8.13 -32.20
CA VAL A 11 8.18 7.57 -31.43
C VAL A 11 7.67 6.83 -30.19
N LEU A 12 6.69 7.39 -29.47
CA LEU A 12 6.09 6.71 -28.32
C LEU A 12 5.36 5.43 -28.73
N GLU A 13 4.53 5.47 -29.78
CA GLU A 13 3.81 4.30 -30.30
C GLU A 13 4.76 3.19 -30.74
N GLU A 14 5.88 3.53 -31.39
CA GLU A 14 6.91 2.55 -31.78
C GLU A 14 7.64 1.93 -30.56
N SER A 15 7.69 2.65 -29.44
CA SER A 15 8.33 2.20 -28.20
C SER A 15 7.36 1.58 -27.17
N LEU A 16 6.06 1.63 -27.43
CA LEU A 16 5.01 1.09 -26.56
C LEU A 16 4.87 -0.41 -26.83
N LEU A 17 5.39 -1.21 -25.90
CA LEU A 17 5.04 -2.62 -25.82
C LEU A 17 3.68 -2.76 -25.11
N GLU A 18 3.00 -3.88 -25.37
CA GLU A 18 1.63 -4.18 -24.92
C GLU A 18 1.39 -4.01 -23.39
N ARG A 19 2.46 -3.98 -22.58
CA ARG A 19 2.41 -3.84 -21.11
C ARG A 19 3.29 -2.73 -20.55
N LYS A 20 3.71 -1.79 -21.40
CA LYS A 20 4.59 -0.70 -20.99
C LYS A 20 3.80 0.59 -20.84
N SER A 21 3.97 1.29 -19.72
CA SER A 21 3.32 2.57 -19.52
C SER A 21 3.93 3.64 -20.43
N VAL A 22 3.15 4.65 -20.79
CA VAL A 22 3.62 5.78 -21.60
C VAL A 22 4.81 6.49 -20.95
N LEU A 23 4.83 6.60 -19.62
CA LEU A 23 5.95 7.20 -18.89
C LEU A 23 7.21 6.33 -18.93
N ALA A 24 7.06 5.01 -18.85
CA ALA A 24 8.18 4.08 -18.99
C ALA A 24 8.76 4.11 -20.40
N SER A 25 7.90 4.15 -21.43
CA SER A 25 8.33 4.34 -22.82
C SER A 25 9.02 5.69 -23.02
N TYR A 26 8.43 6.78 -22.54
CA TYR A 26 9.03 8.13 -22.62
C TYR A 26 10.43 8.19 -21.98
N GLY A 27 10.63 7.51 -20.85
CA GLY A 27 11.92 7.43 -20.17
C GLY A 27 13.06 6.82 -20.99
N GLU A 28 12.75 6.12 -22.08
CA GLU A 28 13.73 5.53 -23.00
C GLU A 28 13.88 6.30 -24.31
N THR A 29 13.09 7.37 -24.49
CA THR A 29 13.17 8.21 -25.69
C THR A 29 14.17 9.35 -25.53
N ASN A 30 14.68 9.85 -26.65
CA ASN A 30 15.63 10.98 -26.66
C ASN A 30 14.98 12.36 -26.84
N PHE A 31 13.67 12.41 -27.07
CA PHE A 31 12.97 13.70 -27.24
C PHE A 31 12.55 14.24 -25.88
N LYS A 32 12.48 15.57 -25.77
CA LYS A 32 12.06 16.25 -24.55
C LYS A 32 10.66 16.82 -24.74
N ASN A 33 9.76 16.52 -23.80
CA ASN A 33 8.44 17.13 -23.74
C ASN A 33 8.21 17.62 -22.31
N GLU A 34 8.05 18.94 -22.17
CA GLU A 34 7.93 19.61 -20.87
C GLU A 34 6.78 19.03 -20.02
N ARG A 35 5.64 18.73 -20.64
CA ARG A 35 4.49 18.15 -19.93
C ARG A 35 4.72 16.71 -19.48
N LEU A 36 5.38 15.88 -20.30
CA LEU A 36 5.74 14.52 -19.89
C LEU A 36 6.81 14.53 -18.80
N GLU A 37 7.75 15.47 -18.85
CA GLU A 37 8.74 15.64 -17.78
C GLU A 37 8.09 16.12 -16.48
N GLU A 38 7.17 17.09 -16.53
CA GLU A 38 6.36 17.52 -15.38
C GLU A 38 5.63 16.34 -14.71
N VAL A 39 4.99 15.48 -15.51
CA VAL A 39 4.28 14.30 -14.99
C VAL A 39 5.26 13.28 -14.39
N LYS A 40 6.38 13.03 -15.05
CA LYS A 40 7.41 12.12 -14.56
C LYS A 40 8.04 12.63 -13.26
N GLU A 41 8.34 13.92 -13.16
CA GLU A 41 8.82 14.56 -11.95
C GLU A 41 7.78 14.56 -10.85
N PHE A 42 6.50 14.75 -11.18
CA PHE A 42 5.40 14.61 -10.22
C PHE A 42 5.43 13.24 -9.55
N PHE A 43 5.43 12.15 -10.34
CA PHE A 43 5.51 10.80 -9.77
C PHE A 43 6.81 10.59 -9.00
N LYS A 44 7.94 11.10 -9.49
CA LYS A 44 9.22 10.97 -8.78
C LYS A 44 9.22 11.68 -7.41
N ASN A 45 8.58 12.84 -7.31
CA ASN A 45 8.69 13.72 -6.15
C ASN A 45 7.50 13.63 -5.17
N HIS A 46 6.30 13.26 -5.65
CA HIS A 46 5.07 13.21 -4.85
C HIS A 46 4.60 11.79 -4.58
N PHE A 47 5.05 10.82 -5.38
CA PHE A 47 4.81 9.41 -5.12
C PHE A 47 5.97 8.87 -4.30
N LEU A 48 5.71 8.56 -3.03
CA LEU A 48 6.65 7.86 -2.17
C LEU A 48 6.97 6.49 -2.78
N GLN A 49 8.17 5.99 -2.50
CA GLN A 49 8.64 4.70 -3.03
C GLN A 49 7.63 3.59 -2.75
N ASN A 50 7.49 2.65 -3.69
CA ASN A 50 6.64 1.47 -3.52
C ASN A 50 7.09 0.68 -2.29
N ILE A 51 6.17 0.51 -1.36
CA ILE A 51 6.39 -0.21 -0.12
C ILE A 51 5.93 -1.64 -0.32
N ASN A 52 6.76 -2.62 0.02
CA ASN A 52 6.41 -4.03 0.02
C ASN A 52 6.84 -4.69 1.34
N SER A 53 6.70 -6.00 1.45
CA SER A 53 7.10 -6.79 2.64
C SER A 53 8.58 -6.70 3.00
N LYS A 54 9.44 -6.26 2.09
CA LYS A 54 10.90 -6.18 2.25
C LYS A 54 11.45 -4.76 2.24
N SER A 55 10.59 -3.74 2.14
CA SER A 55 11.03 -2.35 2.10
C SER A 55 11.75 -1.96 3.39
N ASN A 56 12.84 -1.21 3.26
CA ASN A 56 13.51 -0.61 4.40
C ASN A 56 12.79 0.68 4.79
N PHE A 57 12.31 0.75 6.02
CA PHE A 57 11.50 1.86 6.50
C PHE A 57 12.31 2.96 7.21
N SER A 58 13.63 2.77 7.39
CA SER A 58 14.47 3.73 8.10
C SER A 58 14.37 5.15 7.53
N GLU A 59 14.23 5.30 6.21
CA GLU A 59 14.09 6.59 5.54
C GLU A 59 12.77 7.32 5.87
N PHE A 60 11.69 6.58 6.14
CA PHE A 60 10.40 7.15 6.52
C PHE A 60 10.37 7.55 8.01
N VAL A 61 11.11 6.81 8.85
CA VAL A 61 11.18 7.04 10.29
C VAL A 61 12.08 8.24 10.62
N ALA A 62 13.25 8.34 9.98
CA ALA A 62 14.24 9.39 10.26
C ALA A 62 13.78 10.81 9.87
N ASN A 63 12.81 10.92 8.97
CA ASN A 63 12.33 12.21 8.43
C ASN A 63 10.98 12.66 9.03
N GLY A 64 10.36 11.89 9.92
CA GLY A 64 9.07 12.22 10.53
C GLY A 64 9.25 13.16 11.73
N ASN A 65 8.55 14.29 11.73
CA ASN A 65 8.56 15.21 12.88
C ASN A 65 7.56 14.80 13.98
N ASN A 66 6.72 13.79 13.74
CA ASN A 66 5.67 13.35 14.64
C ASN A 66 6.03 12.09 15.45
N SER A 67 7.14 12.16 16.20
CA SER A 67 7.58 11.08 17.10
C SER A 67 6.50 10.67 18.11
N ASN A 68 5.65 11.61 18.53
CA ASN A 68 4.52 11.34 19.42
C ASN A 68 3.47 10.43 18.76
N LEU A 69 3.01 10.76 17.53
CA LEU A 69 2.06 9.91 16.80
C LEU A 69 2.66 8.52 16.55
N MET A 70 3.92 8.46 16.13
CA MET A 70 4.59 7.18 15.89
C MET A 70 4.70 6.34 17.15
N GLY A 71 5.05 6.95 18.29
CA GLY A 71 5.09 6.28 19.59
C GLY A 71 3.72 5.78 20.05
N GLU A 72 2.67 6.60 19.89
CA GLU A 72 1.29 6.22 20.21
C GLU A 72 0.80 5.04 19.36
N LEU A 73 1.05 5.07 18.05
CA LEU A 73 0.69 3.99 17.14
C LEU A 73 1.49 2.73 17.49
N LEU A 74 2.80 2.84 17.71
CA LEU A 74 3.66 1.70 18.05
C LEU A 74 3.20 1.01 19.34
N ASN A 75 2.76 1.78 20.34
CA ASN A 75 2.20 1.23 21.58
C ASN A 75 0.92 0.40 21.34
N ARG A 76 0.19 0.61 20.24
CA ARG A 76 -0.98 -0.22 19.88
C ARG A 76 -0.58 -1.58 19.34
N ALA A 77 0.56 -1.68 18.65
CA ALA A 77 1.08 -2.96 18.16
C ALA A 77 1.76 -3.76 19.27
N ASP A 78 2.45 -3.09 20.17
CA ASP A 78 3.06 -3.71 21.35
C ASP A 78 2.95 -2.78 22.56
N LEU A 79 2.17 -3.22 23.56
CA LEU A 79 1.90 -2.46 24.78
C LEU A 79 3.14 -2.12 25.59
N GLN A 80 4.21 -2.93 25.47
CA GLN A 80 5.46 -2.74 26.21
C GLN A 80 6.37 -1.72 25.54
N VAL A 81 6.15 -1.42 24.26
CA VAL A 81 6.95 -0.43 23.54
C VAL A 81 6.47 0.98 23.92
N ARG A 82 7.39 1.78 24.44
CA ARG A 82 7.16 3.16 24.89
C ARG A 82 7.69 4.23 23.93
N GLY A 83 8.52 3.83 22.99
CA GLY A 83 9.19 4.75 22.08
C GLY A 83 10.32 4.07 21.34
N TYR A 84 11.03 4.88 20.56
CA TYR A 84 12.19 4.45 19.79
C TYR A 84 13.28 5.51 19.85
N GLU A 85 14.52 5.07 19.70
CA GLU A 85 15.70 5.92 19.69
C GLU A 85 16.67 5.47 18.59
N GLU A 86 17.37 6.43 18.00
CA GLU A 86 18.48 6.17 17.08
C GLU A 86 19.77 6.04 17.89
N GLY A 87 20.46 4.90 17.72
CA GLY A 87 21.74 4.61 18.35
C GLY A 87 22.78 4.22 17.29
N GLY A 88 23.60 5.19 16.86
CA GLY A 88 24.55 4.96 15.76
C GLY A 88 23.81 4.70 14.44
N ASP A 89 24.13 3.58 13.78
CA ASP A 89 23.50 3.16 12.51
C ASP A 89 22.26 2.26 12.70
N ALA A 90 21.73 2.15 13.93
CA ALA A 90 20.62 1.27 14.25
C ALA A 90 19.51 1.97 15.04
N LEU A 91 18.28 1.50 14.83
CA LEU A 91 17.10 1.89 15.61
C LEU A 91 16.87 0.90 16.76
N TYR A 92 16.48 1.43 17.91
CA TYR A 92 16.16 0.67 19.11
C TYR A 92 14.76 1.04 19.60
N PHE A 93 14.00 0.07 20.11
CA PHE A 93 12.76 0.31 20.83
C PHE A 93 13.00 0.28 22.33
N SER A 94 12.45 1.27 23.02
CA SER A 94 12.44 1.31 24.48
C SER A 94 11.23 0.54 24.99
N HIS A 95 11.48 -0.49 25.79
CA HIS A 95 10.46 -1.33 26.42
C HIS A 95 10.31 -1.01 27.89
N GLU A 96 9.10 -1.14 28.40
CA GLU A 96 8.78 -1.03 29.82
C GLU A 96 7.95 -2.22 30.30
N THR A 97 8.50 -2.94 31.27
CA THR A 97 7.88 -4.10 31.91
C THR A 97 7.76 -3.89 33.41
N THR A 98 7.09 -4.82 34.09
CA THR A 98 7.04 -4.83 35.56
C THR A 98 8.42 -4.99 36.22
N GLN A 99 9.43 -5.46 35.48
CA GLN A 99 10.79 -5.66 35.97
C GLN A 99 11.73 -4.49 35.66
N GLY A 100 11.27 -3.49 34.92
CA GLY A 100 12.05 -2.32 34.53
C GLY A 100 12.03 -2.06 33.03
N ARG A 101 12.93 -1.16 32.62
CA ARG A 101 13.08 -0.71 31.23
C ARG A 101 14.31 -1.32 30.58
N PHE A 102 14.19 -1.66 29.30
CA PHE A 102 15.31 -2.12 28.48
C PHE A 102 15.13 -1.63 27.04
N SER A 103 16.23 -1.52 26.29
CA SER A 103 16.19 -1.21 24.87
C SER A 103 16.47 -2.47 24.06
N LEU A 104 15.68 -2.72 23.01
CA LEU A 104 15.87 -3.83 22.08
C LEU A 104 16.12 -3.28 20.67
N PRO A 105 17.13 -3.78 19.93
CA PRO A 105 17.29 -3.41 18.53
C PRO A 105 16.03 -3.75 17.72
N VAL A 106 15.57 -2.86 16.84
CA VAL A 106 14.36 -3.08 16.02
C VAL A 106 14.45 -4.38 15.22
N LYS A 107 15.65 -4.75 14.75
CA LYS A 107 15.89 -6.01 14.03
C LYS A 107 15.58 -7.28 14.83
N GLU A 108 15.55 -7.19 16.16
CA GLU A 108 15.25 -8.30 17.08
C GLU A 108 13.77 -8.35 17.46
N GLU A 109 12.97 -7.37 17.04
CA GLU A 109 11.53 -7.36 17.23
C GLU A 109 10.81 -8.37 16.34
N SER A 110 9.54 -8.64 16.64
CA SER A 110 8.72 -9.43 15.74
C SER A 110 8.58 -8.77 14.36
N VAL A 111 8.50 -9.57 13.29
CA VAL A 111 8.32 -9.07 11.92
C VAL A 111 7.08 -8.17 11.80
N GLY A 112 6.01 -8.50 12.52
CA GLY A 112 4.79 -7.69 12.58
C GLY A 112 5.04 -6.32 13.21
N THR A 113 5.75 -6.26 14.34
CA THR A 113 6.12 -5.00 15.01
C THR A 113 7.00 -4.14 14.11
N GLN A 114 8.03 -4.74 13.48
CA GLN A 114 8.92 -4.04 12.55
C GLN A 114 8.16 -3.44 11.36
N ARG A 115 7.28 -4.23 10.74
CA ARG A 115 6.46 -3.77 9.61
C ARG A 115 5.47 -2.70 10.04
N TYR A 116 4.82 -2.88 11.19
CA TYR A 116 3.87 -1.91 11.70
C TYR A 116 4.55 -0.57 11.94
N PHE A 117 5.70 -0.57 12.63
CA PHE A 117 6.51 0.62 12.84
C PHE A 117 6.90 1.32 11.52
N GLY A 118 7.27 0.53 10.50
CA GLY A 118 7.54 1.08 9.19
C GLY A 118 6.33 1.79 8.57
N LEU A 119 5.17 1.16 8.62
CA LEU A 119 3.92 1.71 8.12
C LEU A 119 3.42 2.91 8.93
N THR A 120 3.66 2.97 10.25
CA THR A 120 3.31 4.14 11.06
C THR A 120 4.17 5.34 10.69
N GLY A 121 5.45 5.17 10.36
CA GLY A 121 6.29 6.23 9.81
C GLY A 121 5.76 6.76 8.48
N VAL A 122 5.27 5.88 7.61
CA VAL A 122 4.63 6.26 6.34
C VAL A 122 3.35 7.06 6.58
N VAL A 123 2.46 6.56 7.46
CA VAL A 123 1.22 7.27 7.80
C VAL A 123 1.50 8.62 8.45
N ALA A 124 2.48 8.72 9.34
CA ALA A 124 2.88 9.99 9.95
C ALA A 124 3.28 11.01 8.86
N LYS A 125 4.08 10.61 7.88
CA LYS A 125 4.47 11.48 6.76
C LYS A 125 3.28 11.90 5.89
N LEU A 126 2.36 10.98 5.61
CA LEU A 126 1.14 11.25 4.84
C LEU A 126 0.18 12.20 5.56
N VAL A 127 0.13 12.15 6.90
CA VAL A 127 -0.65 13.07 7.73
C VAL A 127 -0.04 14.47 7.74
N GLU A 128 1.29 14.57 7.84
CA GLU A 128 1.99 15.86 7.87
C GLU A 128 1.97 16.60 6.53
N SER A 129 2.05 15.86 5.41
CA SER A 129 2.31 16.44 4.09
C SER A 129 1.63 15.67 2.97
N GLY A 130 1.15 16.40 1.95
CA GLY A 130 0.41 15.84 0.82
C GLY A 130 1.27 14.96 -0.08
N HIS A 131 1.19 13.64 0.10
CA HIS A 131 1.91 12.65 -0.70
C HIS A 131 1.01 11.49 -1.11
N SER A 132 1.42 10.77 -2.14
CA SER A 132 0.81 9.48 -2.49
C SER A 132 1.80 8.35 -2.26
N VAL A 133 1.33 7.17 -1.86
CA VAL A 133 2.18 5.98 -1.71
C VAL A 133 1.47 4.74 -2.23
N ALA A 134 2.23 3.84 -2.86
CA ALA A 134 1.76 2.47 -3.09
C ALA A 134 2.32 1.51 -2.05
N ILE A 135 1.43 0.67 -1.51
CA ILE A 135 1.77 -0.33 -0.50
C ILE A 135 1.28 -1.70 -0.99
N ASP A 136 2.22 -2.60 -1.23
CA ASP A 136 1.94 -3.98 -1.59
C ASP A 136 1.69 -4.81 -0.32
N GLU A 137 0.61 -5.58 -0.36
CA GLU A 137 0.08 -6.44 0.71
C GLU A 137 0.02 -5.72 2.06
N LEU A 138 -0.78 -4.65 2.15
CA LEU A 138 -0.83 -3.77 3.32
C LEU A 138 -0.90 -4.52 4.67
N GLU A 139 -1.64 -5.62 4.72
CA GLU A 139 -1.88 -6.43 5.91
C GLU A 139 -0.79 -7.44 6.26
N THR A 140 0.21 -7.66 5.39
CA THR A 140 1.19 -8.74 5.57
C THR A 140 1.79 -8.74 6.98
N SER A 141 1.80 -9.87 7.67
CA SER A 141 2.32 -10.01 9.04
C SER A 141 1.65 -9.15 10.13
N LEU A 142 0.55 -8.47 9.84
CA LEU A 142 -0.19 -7.65 10.80
C LEU A 142 -1.48 -8.30 11.27
N HIS A 143 -1.87 -8.02 12.50
CA HIS A 143 -3.19 -8.37 13.01
C HIS A 143 -4.28 -7.53 12.29
N PRO A 144 -5.47 -8.09 11.95
CA PRO A 144 -6.54 -7.36 11.28
C PRO A 144 -6.90 -6.01 11.91
N ASP A 145 -7.01 -5.97 13.24
CA ASP A 145 -7.36 -4.74 13.96
C ASP A 145 -6.29 -3.65 13.83
N LEU A 146 -5.01 -4.02 13.73
CA LEU A 146 -3.93 -3.06 13.54
C LEU A 146 -3.98 -2.42 12.15
N VAL A 147 -4.34 -3.21 11.14
CA VAL A 147 -4.51 -2.72 9.76
C VAL A 147 -5.69 -1.76 9.69
N SER A 148 -6.85 -2.16 10.24
CA SER A 148 -8.04 -1.31 10.29
C SER A 148 -7.76 0.00 11.02
N TYR A 149 -7.13 -0.07 12.19
CA TYR A 149 -6.78 1.10 12.98
C TYR A 149 -5.81 2.03 12.23
N LEU A 150 -4.80 1.48 11.55
CA LEU A 150 -3.86 2.27 10.75
C LEU A 150 -4.56 3.01 9.59
N ILE A 151 -5.48 2.33 8.90
CA ILE A 151 -6.28 2.93 7.82
C ILE A 151 -7.17 4.05 8.37
N GLU A 152 -7.86 3.82 9.50
CA GLU A 152 -8.71 4.84 10.14
C GLU A 152 -7.90 6.07 10.55
N VAL A 153 -6.73 5.87 11.18
CA VAL A 153 -5.82 6.97 11.53
C VAL A 153 -5.46 7.78 10.30
N PHE A 154 -5.11 7.13 9.19
CA PHE A 154 -4.84 7.82 7.93
C PHE A 154 -6.07 8.60 7.43
N LEU A 155 -7.24 7.97 7.33
CA LEU A 155 -8.45 8.58 6.78
C LEU A 155 -8.96 9.76 7.61
N ILE A 156 -8.77 9.73 8.93
CA ILE A 156 -9.19 10.80 9.85
C ILE A 156 -8.22 11.98 9.83
N ASN A 157 -6.91 11.72 9.76
CA ASN A 157 -5.89 12.75 9.99
C ASN A 157 -5.25 13.28 8.70
N SER A 158 -5.36 12.56 7.58
CA SER A 158 -4.86 13.02 6.28
C SER A 158 -5.96 13.67 5.45
N SER A 159 -5.66 14.84 4.87
CA SER A 159 -6.59 15.56 3.97
C SER A 159 -6.07 15.73 2.54
N LYS A 160 -4.77 15.53 2.30
CA LYS A 160 -4.11 15.83 1.02
C LYS A 160 -3.26 14.67 0.48
N SER A 161 -3.40 13.49 1.07
CA SER A 161 -2.57 12.33 0.74
C SER A 161 -3.42 11.14 0.31
N GLN A 162 -2.81 10.19 -0.40
CA GLN A 162 -3.47 8.99 -0.91
C GLN A 162 -2.64 7.74 -0.65
N ILE A 163 -3.32 6.65 -0.32
CA ILE A 163 -2.72 5.31 -0.25
C ILE A 163 -3.35 4.46 -1.37
N LEU A 164 -2.51 3.89 -2.22
CA LEU A 164 -2.88 2.83 -3.15
C LEU A 164 -2.35 1.51 -2.59
N ALA A 165 -3.23 0.61 -2.17
CA ALA A 165 -2.80 -0.62 -1.53
C ALA A 165 -3.33 -1.86 -2.25
N THR A 166 -2.52 -2.91 -2.30
CA THR A 166 -2.99 -4.28 -2.60
C THR A 166 -3.22 -5.01 -1.27
N THR A 167 -4.18 -5.93 -1.27
CA THR A 167 -4.52 -6.67 -0.06
C THR A 167 -5.29 -7.96 -0.37
N HIS A 168 -5.11 -8.97 0.47
CA HIS A 168 -5.94 -10.16 0.57
C HIS A 168 -6.90 -10.11 1.78
N ALA A 169 -6.87 -9.02 2.57
CA ALA A 169 -7.66 -8.80 3.77
C ALA A 169 -9.17 -8.58 3.47
N GLN A 170 -9.90 -9.68 3.30
CA GLN A 170 -11.34 -9.64 2.99
C GLN A 170 -12.19 -8.97 4.07
N TYR A 171 -11.72 -8.87 5.32
CA TYR A 171 -12.45 -8.20 6.41
C TYR A 171 -12.57 -6.69 6.18
N LEU A 172 -11.67 -6.08 5.39
CA LEU A 172 -11.75 -4.67 5.03
C LEU A 172 -13.00 -4.36 4.20
N LEU A 173 -13.49 -5.32 3.41
CA LEU A 173 -14.71 -5.17 2.61
C LEU A 173 -15.99 -5.04 3.45
N GLU A 174 -15.91 -5.26 4.77
CA GLU A 174 -17.03 -5.07 5.72
C GLU A 174 -16.86 -3.80 6.56
N SER A 175 -15.79 -3.05 6.38
CA SER A 175 -15.50 -1.86 7.17
C SER A 175 -16.32 -0.65 6.71
N ASP A 176 -16.90 0.08 7.65
CA ASP A 176 -17.80 1.22 7.35
C ASP A 176 -17.10 2.38 6.62
N TYR A 177 -15.78 2.52 6.83
CA TYR A 177 -14.96 3.54 6.17
C TYR A 177 -14.57 3.16 4.72
N ILE A 178 -14.80 1.92 4.29
CA ILE A 178 -14.48 1.47 2.93
C ILE A 178 -15.66 1.75 2.00
N ARG A 179 -15.48 2.75 1.13
CA ARG A 179 -16.45 3.06 0.08
C ARG A 179 -16.25 2.17 -1.15
N ARG A 180 -17.31 1.95 -1.93
CA ARG A 180 -17.27 1.11 -3.14
C ARG A 180 -16.30 1.63 -4.21
N ASP A 181 -16.13 2.94 -4.33
CA ASP A 181 -15.19 3.56 -5.27
C ASP A 181 -13.72 3.37 -4.89
N MET A 182 -13.44 3.02 -3.63
CA MET A 182 -12.08 2.73 -3.13
C MET A 182 -11.66 1.29 -3.42
N VAL A 183 -12.61 0.38 -3.68
CA VAL A 183 -12.34 -1.04 -3.86
C VAL A 183 -12.24 -1.36 -5.34
N TRP A 184 -11.12 -1.95 -5.73
CA TRP A 184 -10.87 -2.43 -7.08
C TRP A 184 -10.54 -3.92 -7.01
N PHE A 185 -11.15 -4.69 -7.90
CA PHE A 185 -10.84 -6.11 -8.05
C PHE A 185 -9.86 -6.29 -9.20
N CYS A 186 -9.04 -7.32 -9.10
CA CYS A 186 -8.12 -7.74 -10.14
C CYS A 186 -8.45 -9.19 -10.51
N GLU A 187 -8.66 -9.44 -11.80
CA GLU A 187 -8.93 -10.78 -12.31
C GLU A 187 -7.95 -11.12 -13.43
N LYS A 188 -7.54 -12.38 -13.51
CA LYS A 188 -6.64 -12.85 -14.56
C LYS A 188 -7.45 -13.38 -15.72
N GLU A 189 -7.24 -12.82 -16.90
CA GLU A 189 -7.86 -13.32 -18.12
C GLU A 189 -7.12 -14.55 -18.67
N SER A 190 -7.81 -15.32 -19.50
CA SER A 190 -7.29 -16.53 -20.14
C SER A 190 -6.06 -16.27 -21.02
N GLY A 191 -5.94 -15.06 -21.59
CA GLY A 191 -4.76 -14.61 -22.35
C GLY A 191 -3.55 -14.25 -21.48
N GLY A 192 -3.63 -14.39 -20.16
CA GLY A 192 -2.56 -14.02 -19.22
C GLY A 192 -2.47 -12.52 -18.95
N GLY A 193 -3.46 -11.74 -19.41
CA GLY A 193 -3.69 -10.35 -19.00
C GLY A 193 -4.34 -10.28 -17.61
N SER A 194 -4.39 -9.07 -17.06
CA SER A 194 -5.14 -8.77 -15.85
C SER A 194 -6.15 -7.67 -16.15
N GLU A 195 -7.40 -7.88 -15.75
CA GLU A 195 -8.46 -6.89 -15.82
C GLU A 195 -8.68 -6.30 -14.42
N TYR A 196 -8.94 -4.99 -14.37
CA TYR A 196 -9.20 -4.25 -13.14
C TYR A 196 -10.52 -3.51 -13.27
N TYR A 197 -11.37 -3.63 -12.25
CA TYR A 197 -12.68 -2.97 -12.24
C TYR A 197 -13.09 -2.59 -10.81
N SER A 198 -13.86 -1.52 -10.68
CA SER A 198 -14.27 -0.98 -9.39
C SER A 198 -15.48 -1.74 -8.82
N ALA A 199 -15.56 -1.85 -7.50
CA ALA A 199 -16.79 -2.31 -6.86
C ALA A 199 -17.97 -1.35 -7.10
N GLN A 200 -17.72 -0.09 -7.48
CA GLN A 200 -18.75 0.86 -7.87
C GLN A 200 -19.42 0.51 -9.20
N ASP A 201 -18.71 -0.14 -10.12
CA ASP A 201 -19.19 -0.47 -11.47
C ASP A 201 -20.37 -1.46 -11.46
N PHE A 202 -20.51 -2.24 -10.37
CA PHE A 202 -21.58 -3.21 -10.20
C PHE A 202 -22.93 -2.60 -9.77
N GLY A 203 -23.00 -1.29 -9.49
CA GLY A 203 -24.26 -0.61 -9.12
C GLY A 203 -24.94 -1.20 -7.87
N LEU A 204 -24.17 -1.83 -6.98
CA LEU A 204 -24.68 -2.53 -5.80
C LEU A 204 -25.33 -1.55 -4.81
N HIS A 205 -26.52 -1.90 -4.33
CA HIS A 205 -27.20 -1.14 -3.29
C HIS A 205 -26.34 -1.02 -2.02
N LYS A 206 -26.34 0.15 -1.36
CA LYS A 206 -25.46 0.44 -0.20
C LYS A 206 -25.51 -0.62 0.89
N ASN A 207 -26.69 -1.17 1.18
CA ASN A 207 -26.91 -2.19 2.23
C ASN A 207 -26.36 -3.59 1.89
N ILE A 208 -25.81 -3.80 0.70
CA ILE A 208 -25.19 -5.08 0.35
C ILE A 208 -23.82 -5.18 1.01
N ASN A 209 -23.63 -6.21 1.83
CA ASN A 209 -22.32 -6.59 2.34
C ASN A 209 -21.42 -7.03 1.17
N LEU A 210 -20.38 -6.24 0.91
CA LEU A 210 -19.48 -6.42 -0.23
C LEU A 210 -18.65 -7.69 -0.12
N ARG A 211 -18.20 -8.03 1.09
CA ARG A 211 -17.45 -9.27 1.37
C ARG A 211 -18.24 -10.53 1.02
N ASN A 212 -19.52 -10.59 1.35
CA ASN A 212 -20.37 -11.74 1.04
C ASN A 212 -20.52 -11.93 -0.47
N PHE A 213 -20.66 -10.84 -1.23
CA PHE A 213 -20.72 -10.90 -2.69
C PHE A 213 -19.38 -11.34 -3.29
N TYR A 214 -18.27 -10.80 -2.79
CA TYR A 214 -16.92 -11.22 -3.17
C TYR A 214 -16.71 -12.72 -2.92
N ARG A 215 -16.98 -13.20 -1.69
CA ARG A 215 -16.84 -14.61 -1.31
C ARG A 215 -17.74 -15.56 -2.09
N ALA A 216 -18.90 -15.08 -2.54
CA ALA A 216 -19.80 -15.84 -3.42
C ALA A 216 -19.33 -15.88 -4.88
N GLY A 217 -18.20 -15.24 -5.22
CA GLY A 217 -17.64 -15.17 -6.56
C GLY A 217 -18.38 -14.21 -7.51
N LYS A 218 -19.29 -13.37 -6.98
CA LYS A 218 -20.11 -12.47 -7.81
C LYS A 218 -19.36 -11.25 -8.32
N LEU A 219 -18.21 -10.94 -7.73
CA LEU A 219 -17.40 -9.77 -8.03
C LEU A 219 -16.04 -10.17 -8.65
N GLY A 220 -15.89 -11.43 -9.07
CA GLY A 220 -14.63 -11.99 -9.53
C GLY A 220 -13.48 -11.84 -8.51
N GLY A 221 -12.25 -11.93 -8.98
CA GLY A 221 -11.04 -11.79 -8.17
C GLY A 221 -10.81 -12.89 -7.11
N VAL A 222 -11.69 -13.89 -7.02
CA VAL A 222 -11.55 -15.03 -6.10
C VAL A 222 -10.70 -16.16 -6.70
N PRO A 223 -9.94 -16.91 -5.89
CA PRO A 223 -9.15 -18.05 -6.38
C PRO A 223 -10.02 -19.19 -6.93
N ILE A 224 -9.63 -19.77 -8.06
CA ILE A 224 -10.23 -20.98 -8.64
C ILE A 224 -9.46 -22.20 -8.11
N LEU A 225 -9.96 -22.83 -7.05
CA LEU A 225 -9.25 -23.92 -6.37
C LEU A 225 -9.54 -25.31 -6.95
N GLY A 226 -10.62 -25.46 -7.74
CA GLY A 226 -11.04 -26.75 -8.27
C GLY A 226 -11.43 -27.75 -7.17
N SER A 227 -11.35 -29.05 -7.48
CA SER A 227 -11.62 -30.11 -6.50
C SER A 227 -10.45 -30.28 -5.55
N PRO A 228 -10.67 -30.35 -4.22
CA PRO A 228 -9.61 -30.71 -3.27
C PRO A 228 -9.21 -32.18 -3.38
N LEU A 229 -9.97 -33.02 -4.11
CA LEU A 229 -9.61 -34.40 -4.37
C LEU A 229 -8.48 -34.45 -5.40
N MET A 230 -7.27 -34.65 -4.90
CA MET A 230 -6.14 -35.05 -5.73
C MET A 230 -6.44 -36.43 -6.32
N LYS A 231 -6.45 -36.55 -7.66
CA LYS A 231 -6.56 -37.87 -8.31
C LYS A 231 -5.31 -38.67 -7.94
N GLY A 232 -5.46 -39.60 -6.99
CA GLY A 232 -4.46 -40.64 -6.77
C GLY A 232 -4.41 -41.56 -7.98
N ASN A 233 -3.21 -41.89 -8.44
CA ASN A 233 -3.01 -43.03 -9.32
C ASN A 233 -3.47 -44.28 -8.53
N LYS A 234 -4.63 -44.82 -8.89
CA LYS A 234 -4.95 -46.21 -8.58
C LYS A 234 -4.05 -47.12 -9.40
#